data_AF-A0A2J0MLS8-F1
#
_entry.id   AF-A0A2J0MLS8-F1
#
_cell.length_a   1.000
_cell.length_b   1.000
_cell.length_c   1.000
_cell.angle_alpha   90.00
_cell.angle_beta   90.00
_cell.angle_gamma   90.00
#
_symmetry.space_group_name_H-M   'P 1'
#
loop_
_entity.id
_entity.type
_entity.pdbx_description
1 polymer ?
#
loop_
_entity_poly.entity_id
_entity_poly.type
_entity_poly.pdbx_seq_one_letter_code
_entity_poly.pdbx_strand_id
1 'polypeptide(L)'
;MPVIFEDIDPIGKDFLANFLAATVHGNCYHFALALYRNLDWSIVGVVKDSAIQHAGVKSPDGKFWDGRGAISRKEFASLVAPPWVIRAVGEEELVSAFPVSERMVETISERAQMVWPHLPWKKGTLRDRIAAFASDLEALSRKHKFWICGTTPMSLPVIFQGYDDEAGYAVRPSVDGNAHIINRVIGRIKPTGKPGRRQTTLSAAFLFLFSGRLEPVFLVV
;
A
#
# COMPACT_ATOMS: atom_id res chain seq x y z
N MET A 1 -5.98 20.41 -7.84
CA MET A 1 -5.16 19.75 -8.89
C MET A 1 -5.18 18.25 -8.59
N PRO A 2 -4.75 17.32 -9.47
CA PRO A 2 -4.71 15.91 -9.09
C PRO A 2 -3.69 15.69 -7.96
N VAL A 3 -4.10 15.01 -6.89
CA VAL A 3 -3.20 14.55 -5.82
C VAL A 3 -2.15 13.62 -6.42
N ILE A 4 -0.89 13.85 -6.07
CA ILE A 4 0.21 13.01 -6.55
C ILE A 4 0.31 11.79 -5.65
N PHE A 5 0.05 10.60 -6.19
CA PHE A 5 0.40 9.36 -5.49
C PHE A 5 1.81 8.95 -5.88
N GLU A 6 2.69 8.90 -4.90
CA GLU A 6 4.01 8.31 -5.08
C GLU A 6 3.91 6.79 -4.89
N ASP A 7 4.69 6.05 -5.68
CA ASP A 7 4.84 4.63 -5.46
C ASP A 7 5.44 4.38 -4.07
N ILE A 8 5.00 3.30 -3.43
CA ILE A 8 5.68 2.78 -2.24
C ILE A 8 7.16 2.55 -2.58
N ASP A 9 8.05 2.88 -1.64
CA ASP A 9 9.47 2.64 -1.85
C ASP A 9 9.75 1.13 -2.04
N PRO A 10 10.85 0.74 -2.71
CA PRO A 10 11.08 -0.66 -3.04
C PRO A 10 11.18 -1.56 -1.80
N ILE A 11 11.70 -1.04 -0.69
CA ILE A 11 11.84 -1.79 0.56
C ILE A 11 10.45 -2.05 1.16
N GLY A 12 9.59 -1.02 1.22
CA GLY A 12 8.19 -1.18 1.63
C GLY A 12 7.43 -2.12 0.70
N LYS A 13 7.66 -2.04 -0.62
CA LYS A 13 7.05 -2.95 -1.59
C LYS A 13 7.43 -4.40 -1.33
N ASP A 14 8.72 -4.69 -1.14
CA ASP A 14 9.22 -6.04 -0.89
C ASP A 14 8.73 -6.56 0.46
N PHE A 15 8.69 -5.71 1.49
CA PHE A 15 8.14 -6.05 2.79
C PHE A 15 6.66 -6.46 2.68
N LEU A 16 5.84 -5.65 2.00
CA LEU A 16 4.42 -5.95 1.80
C LEU A 16 4.22 -7.18 0.90
N ALA A 17 5.00 -7.34 -0.16
CA ALA A 17 4.94 -8.51 -1.02
C ALA A 17 5.27 -9.79 -0.25
N ASN A 18 6.28 -9.76 0.63
CA ASN A 18 6.63 -10.88 1.49
C ASN A 18 5.52 -11.16 2.52
N PHE A 19 4.93 -10.13 3.12
CA PHE A 19 3.78 -10.28 4.01
C PHE A 19 2.61 -10.99 3.30
N LEU A 20 2.30 -10.57 2.07
CA LEU A 20 1.24 -11.17 1.27
C LEU A 20 1.61 -12.61 0.85
N ALA A 21 2.85 -12.88 0.46
CA ALA A 21 3.32 -14.20 0.04
C ALA A 21 3.33 -15.23 1.19
N ALA A 22 3.51 -14.79 2.44
CA ALA A 22 3.49 -15.64 3.63
C ALA A 22 2.09 -16.20 3.96
N THR A 23 1.06 -15.90 3.17
CA THR A 23 -0.33 -16.28 3.44
C THR A 23 -0.68 -17.74 3.12
N VAL A 24 0.30 -18.63 2.95
CA VAL A 24 0.03 -20.08 2.81
C VAL A 24 -0.54 -20.63 4.13
N HIS A 25 -1.41 -21.64 4.08
CA HIS A 25 -2.07 -22.26 5.24
C HIS A 25 -3.14 -21.40 5.94
N GLY A 26 -4.26 -21.14 5.24
CA GLY A 26 -5.46 -20.50 5.81
C GLY A 26 -5.55 -19.00 5.54
N ASN A 27 -4.44 -18.26 5.62
CA ASN A 27 -4.43 -16.82 5.29
C ASN A 27 -4.71 -16.54 3.80
N CYS A 28 -4.50 -17.53 2.92
CA CYS A 28 -4.76 -17.43 1.48
C CYS A 28 -6.26 -17.27 1.19
N TYR A 29 -7.13 -17.63 2.14
CA TYR A 29 -8.56 -17.43 2.08
C TYR A 29 -8.91 -15.94 2.21
N HIS A 30 -8.33 -15.25 3.19
CA HIS A 30 -8.50 -13.80 3.34
C HIS A 30 -8.00 -13.06 2.11
N PHE A 31 -6.89 -13.52 1.54
CA PHE A 31 -6.34 -12.94 0.32
C PHE A 31 -7.27 -13.15 -0.89
N ALA A 32 -7.74 -14.38 -1.10
CA ALA A 32 -8.66 -14.69 -2.20
C ALA A 32 -9.94 -13.85 -2.11
N LEU A 33 -10.51 -13.70 -0.91
CA LEU A 33 -11.68 -12.86 -0.67
C LEU A 33 -11.38 -11.36 -0.87
N ALA A 34 -10.22 -10.88 -0.41
CA ALA A 34 -9.81 -9.50 -0.60
C ALA A 34 -9.76 -9.12 -2.08
N LEU A 35 -9.15 -9.98 -2.91
CA LEU A 35 -9.09 -9.77 -4.35
C LEU A 35 -10.47 -9.94 -5.02
N TYR A 36 -11.19 -11.01 -4.71
CA TYR A 36 -12.51 -11.27 -5.30
C TYR A 36 -13.47 -10.10 -5.09
N ARG A 37 -13.62 -9.65 -3.84
CA ARG A 37 -14.56 -8.58 -3.49
C ARG A 37 -14.19 -7.23 -4.12
N ASN A 38 -12.92 -6.99 -4.46
CA ASN A 38 -12.44 -5.72 -4.99
C ASN A 38 -12.10 -5.72 -6.49
N LEU A 39 -12.02 -6.89 -7.14
CA LEU A 39 -11.67 -7.02 -8.57
C LEU A 39 -12.74 -7.76 -9.39
N ASP A 40 -13.73 -8.38 -8.74
CA ASP A 40 -14.74 -9.25 -9.37
C ASP A 40 -14.13 -10.44 -10.15
N TRP A 41 -12.96 -10.90 -9.72
CA TRP A 41 -12.26 -12.05 -10.32
C TRP A 41 -12.66 -13.36 -9.64
N SER A 42 -12.99 -14.40 -10.39
CA SER A 42 -13.50 -15.66 -9.82
C SER A 42 -12.52 -16.29 -8.84
N ILE A 43 -13.02 -16.69 -7.68
CA ILE A 43 -12.24 -17.43 -6.69
C ILE A 43 -11.95 -18.84 -7.20
N VAL A 44 -10.71 -19.28 -7.02
CA VAL A 44 -10.25 -20.62 -7.39
C VAL A 44 -9.52 -21.27 -6.21
N GLY A 45 -9.73 -22.57 -6.05
CA GLY A 45 -9.18 -23.36 -4.95
C GLY A 45 -8.42 -24.58 -5.47
N VAL A 46 -7.34 -24.93 -4.79
CA VAL A 46 -6.67 -26.22 -4.95
C VAL A 46 -7.31 -27.18 -3.94
N VAL A 47 -8.03 -28.18 -4.43
CA VAL A 47 -8.80 -29.12 -3.61
C VAL A 47 -8.11 -30.48 -3.57
N LYS A 48 -7.96 -31.03 -2.36
CA LYS A 48 -7.42 -32.36 -2.10
C LYS A 48 -8.19 -32.99 -0.95
N ASP A 49 -8.55 -34.27 -1.09
CA ASP A 49 -9.30 -35.03 -0.09
C ASP A 49 -10.56 -34.29 0.39
N SER A 50 -11.28 -33.68 -0.56
CA SER A 50 -12.48 -32.85 -0.35
C SER A 50 -12.27 -31.55 0.44
N ALA A 51 -11.04 -31.20 0.80
CA ALA A 51 -10.70 -29.95 1.48
C ALA A 51 -10.00 -28.96 0.55
N ILE A 52 -10.29 -27.67 0.73
CA ILE A 52 -9.58 -26.59 0.05
C ILE A 52 -8.23 -26.43 0.77
N GLN A 53 -7.13 -26.65 0.06
CA GLN A 53 -5.77 -26.57 0.62
C GLN A 53 -5.12 -25.20 0.36
N HIS A 54 -5.51 -24.55 -0.74
CA HIS A 54 -5.05 -23.22 -1.12
C HIS A 54 -6.14 -22.50 -1.90
N ALA A 55 -6.19 -21.17 -1.77
CA ALA A 55 -7.16 -20.33 -2.44
C ALA A 55 -6.49 -19.09 -3.05
N GLY A 56 -7.08 -18.60 -4.13
CA GLY A 56 -6.70 -17.38 -4.81
C GLY A 56 -7.81 -16.96 -5.76
N VAL A 57 -7.49 -16.13 -6.74
CA VAL A 57 -8.43 -15.71 -7.79
C VAL A 57 -7.85 -15.97 -9.16
N LYS A 58 -8.73 -16.06 -10.15
CA LYS A 58 -8.38 -16.17 -11.56
C LYS A 58 -8.84 -14.92 -12.30
N SER A 59 -7.88 -14.20 -12.86
CA SER A 59 -8.17 -12.99 -13.64
C SER A 59 -8.86 -13.33 -14.98
N PRO A 60 -9.51 -12.35 -15.63
CA PRO A 60 -10.20 -12.57 -16.91
C PRO A 60 -9.29 -13.07 -18.04
N ASP A 61 -7.99 -12.74 -18.00
CA ASP A 61 -6.97 -13.24 -18.94
C ASP A 61 -6.47 -14.66 -18.60
N GLY A 62 -7.04 -15.29 -17.58
CA GLY A 62 -6.82 -16.69 -17.21
C GLY A 62 -5.63 -16.94 -16.28
N LYS A 63 -4.93 -15.89 -15.81
CA LYS A 63 -3.84 -16.02 -14.84
C LYS A 63 -4.34 -16.29 -13.43
N PHE A 64 -3.53 -16.98 -12.63
CA PHE A 64 -3.80 -17.22 -11.22
C PHE A 64 -3.12 -16.14 -10.38
N TRP A 65 -3.82 -15.67 -9.36
CA TRP A 65 -3.30 -14.68 -8.43
C TRP A 65 -3.48 -15.17 -6.99
N ASP A 66 -2.39 -15.11 -6.23
CA ASP A 66 -2.40 -15.24 -4.78
C ASP A 66 -1.46 -14.21 -4.15
N GLY A 67 -1.12 -14.39 -2.87
CA GLY A 67 -0.23 -13.50 -2.13
C GLY A 67 1.11 -13.18 -2.81
N ARG A 68 1.54 -14.01 -3.77
CA ARG A 68 2.77 -13.83 -4.55
C ARG A 68 2.59 -12.96 -5.79
N GLY A 69 1.36 -12.59 -6.13
CA GLY A 69 0.98 -11.91 -7.36
C GLY A 69 0.56 -12.88 -8.47
N ALA A 70 0.75 -12.47 -9.73
CA ALA A 70 0.42 -13.30 -10.89
C ALA A 70 1.38 -14.48 -11.03
N ILE A 71 0.85 -15.69 -11.04
CA ILE A 71 1.62 -16.94 -11.12
C ILE A 71 1.00 -17.94 -12.10
N SER A 72 1.79 -18.92 -12.51
CA SER A 72 1.33 -20.01 -13.37
C SER A 72 0.42 -20.98 -12.59
N ARG A 73 -0.37 -21.77 -13.33
CA ARG A 73 -1.20 -22.84 -12.76
C ARG A 73 -0.37 -23.85 -11.93
N LYS A 74 0.85 -24.16 -12.39
CA LYS A 74 1.75 -25.11 -11.71
C LYS A 74 2.24 -24.53 -10.37
N GLU A 75 2.63 -23.27 -10.35
CA GLU A 75 3.06 -22.57 -9.12
C GLU A 75 1.89 -22.35 -8.13
N PHE A 76 0.67 -22.15 -8.65
CA PHE A 76 -0.52 -22.02 -7.82
C PHE A 76 -0.80 -23.32 -7.04
N ALA A 77 -0.59 -24.49 -7.65
CA ALA A 77 -0.79 -25.78 -6.99
C ALA A 77 0.46 -26.42 -6.39
N SER A 78 1.65 -25.82 -6.53
CA SER A 78 2.92 -26.44 -6.11
C SER A 78 3.02 -26.66 -4.60
N LEU A 79 2.21 -25.98 -3.81
CA LEU A 79 2.17 -26.08 -2.35
C LEU A 79 1.36 -27.30 -1.88
N VAL A 80 0.68 -28.01 -2.78
CA VAL A 80 -0.18 -29.14 -2.47
C VAL A 80 0.32 -30.37 -3.20
N ALA A 81 0.64 -31.43 -2.45
CA ALA A 81 1.09 -32.69 -3.04
C ALA A 81 -0.06 -33.36 -3.83
N PRO A 82 0.17 -33.84 -5.07
CA PRO A 82 -0.85 -34.53 -5.85
C PRO A 82 -1.33 -35.83 -5.18
N PRO A 83 -2.52 -36.34 -5.54
CA PRO A 83 -3.46 -35.77 -6.50
C PRO A 83 -4.22 -34.57 -5.92
N TRP A 84 -4.49 -33.59 -6.77
CA TRP A 84 -5.29 -32.40 -6.45
C TRP A 84 -6.05 -31.95 -7.69
N VAL A 85 -7.10 -31.16 -7.49
CA VAL A 85 -7.87 -30.52 -8.57
C VAL A 85 -7.95 -29.02 -8.31
N ILE A 86 -7.75 -28.22 -9.35
CA ILE A 86 -8.06 -26.79 -9.30
C ILE A 86 -9.48 -26.58 -9.83
N ARG A 87 -10.34 -25.94 -9.06
CA ARG A 87 -11.70 -25.58 -9.49
C ARG A 87 -12.11 -24.21 -8.96
N ALA A 88 -13.20 -23.68 -9.51
CA ALA A 88 -13.89 -22.56 -8.91
C ALA A 88 -14.47 -22.97 -7.55
N VAL A 89 -14.43 -22.05 -6.60
CA VAL A 89 -14.97 -22.18 -5.24
C VAL A 89 -15.79 -20.93 -4.94
N GLY A 90 -16.88 -21.09 -4.19
CA GLY A 90 -17.69 -19.96 -3.75
C GLY A 90 -17.06 -19.23 -2.56
N GLU A 91 -17.47 -17.98 -2.33
CA GLU A 91 -17.12 -17.25 -1.09
C GLU A 91 -17.65 -18.00 0.14
N GLU A 92 -18.90 -18.45 0.14
CA GLU A 92 -19.51 -19.23 1.23
C GLU A 92 -18.73 -20.52 1.54
N GLU A 93 -18.21 -21.16 0.48
CA GLU A 93 -17.42 -22.38 0.61
C GLU A 93 -16.09 -22.10 1.31
N LEU A 94 -15.40 -21.00 0.95
CA LEU A 94 -14.16 -20.59 1.62
C LEU A 94 -14.40 -20.24 3.09
N VAL A 95 -15.44 -19.46 3.38
CA VAL A 95 -15.77 -19.03 4.75
C VAL A 95 -16.16 -20.22 5.63
N SER A 96 -16.80 -21.24 5.05
CA SER A 96 -17.13 -22.48 5.75
C SER A 96 -15.92 -23.38 5.99
N ALA A 97 -14.95 -23.37 5.07
CA ALA A 97 -13.74 -24.19 5.17
C ALA A 97 -12.70 -23.62 6.16
N PHE A 98 -12.66 -22.30 6.37
CA PHE A 98 -11.72 -21.67 7.29
C PHE A 98 -12.30 -20.40 7.93
N PRO A 99 -12.08 -20.12 9.23
CA PRO A 99 -12.49 -18.87 9.86
C PRO A 99 -11.84 -17.64 9.20
N VAL A 100 -12.65 -16.88 8.47
CA VAL A 100 -12.21 -15.63 7.82
C VAL A 100 -12.43 -14.46 8.77
N SER A 101 -11.42 -13.60 8.88
CA SER A 101 -11.47 -12.36 9.63
C SER A 101 -11.68 -11.20 8.65
N GLU A 102 -12.83 -10.54 8.73
CA GLU A 102 -13.17 -9.40 7.87
C GLU A 102 -12.11 -8.28 7.97
N ARG A 103 -11.64 -7.99 9.19
CA ARG A 103 -10.53 -7.04 9.41
C ARG A 103 -9.26 -7.41 8.64
N MET A 104 -8.95 -8.71 8.54
CA MET A 104 -7.78 -9.17 7.79
C MET A 104 -8.01 -9.07 6.27
N VAL A 105 -9.22 -9.35 5.80
CA VAL A 105 -9.60 -9.16 4.38
C VAL A 105 -9.43 -7.70 3.96
N GLU A 106 -9.90 -6.77 4.78
CA GLU A 106 -9.73 -5.32 4.57
C GLU A 106 -8.24 -4.94 4.55
N THR A 107 -7.48 -5.35 5.57
CA THR A 107 -6.04 -5.07 5.67
C THR A 107 -5.27 -5.59 4.45
N ILE A 108 -5.59 -6.80 4.00
CA ILE A 108 -4.97 -7.38 2.80
C ILE A 108 -5.37 -6.62 1.55
N SER A 109 -6.64 -6.22 1.41
CA SER A 109 -7.10 -5.42 0.26
C SER A 109 -6.34 -4.09 0.16
N GLU A 110 -6.19 -3.39 1.26
CA GLU A 110 -5.45 -2.12 1.32
C GLU A 110 -3.99 -2.30 0.92
N ARG A 111 -3.30 -3.32 1.46
CA ARG A 111 -1.90 -3.61 1.13
C ARG A 111 -1.73 -4.07 -0.32
N ALA A 112 -2.64 -4.90 -0.83
CA ALA A 112 -2.62 -5.36 -2.21
C ALA A 112 -2.77 -4.20 -3.19
N GLN A 113 -3.59 -3.19 -2.89
CA GLN A 113 -3.70 -1.96 -3.69
C GLN A 113 -2.40 -1.14 -3.72
N MET A 114 -1.63 -1.16 -2.64
CA MET A 114 -0.32 -0.50 -2.58
C MET A 114 0.73 -1.25 -3.42
N VAL A 115 0.73 -2.58 -3.37
CA VAL A 115 1.70 -3.42 -4.09
C VAL A 115 1.37 -3.50 -5.59
N TRP A 116 0.09 -3.60 -5.93
CA TRP A 116 -0.41 -3.73 -7.31
C TRP A 116 -1.40 -2.61 -7.67
N PRO A 117 -0.94 -1.35 -7.73
CA PRO A 117 -1.80 -0.19 -7.96
C PRO A 117 -2.45 -0.14 -9.35
N HIS A 118 -1.95 -0.94 -10.29
CA HIS A 118 -2.39 -0.97 -11.69
C HIS A 118 -3.55 -1.95 -11.94
N LEU A 119 -3.94 -2.74 -10.93
CA LEU A 119 -5.08 -3.65 -11.06
C LEU A 119 -6.40 -2.86 -11.13
N PRO A 120 -7.46 -3.45 -11.73
CA PRO A 120 -8.75 -2.79 -11.91
C PRO A 120 -9.56 -2.80 -10.60
N TRP A 121 -9.04 -2.14 -9.57
CA TRP A 121 -9.71 -2.02 -8.28
C TRP A 121 -11.08 -1.33 -8.42
N LYS A 122 -12.08 -1.82 -7.70
CA LYS A 122 -13.38 -1.15 -7.56
C LYS A 122 -13.20 0.28 -7.04
N LYS A 123 -14.18 1.14 -7.32
CA LYS A 123 -14.23 2.51 -6.80
C LYS A 123 -14.56 2.53 -5.30
N GLY A 124 -14.21 3.62 -4.63
CA GLY A 124 -14.47 3.81 -3.21
C GLY A 124 -13.44 3.11 -2.31
N THR A 125 -12.28 2.76 -2.88
CA THR A 125 -11.18 2.18 -2.13
C THR A 125 -10.63 3.12 -1.06
N LEU A 126 -9.82 2.59 -0.13
CA LEU A 126 -9.06 3.44 0.79
C LEU A 126 -8.23 4.47 0.01
N ARG A 127 -7.60 4.07 -1.09
CA ARG A 127 -6.84 4.96 -1.97
C ARG A 127 -7.70 6.10 -2.52
N ASP A 128 -8.92 5.81 -2.99
CA ASP A 128 -9.84 6.85 -3.48
C ASP A 128 -10.24 7.84 -2.38
N ARG A 129 -10.51 7.33 -1.17
CA ARG A 129 -10.85 8.18 -0.02
C ARG A 129 -9.70 9.08 0.39
N ILE A 130 -8.47 8.56 0.37
CA ILE A 130 -7.26 9.33 0.66
C ILE A 130 -7.00 10.38 -0.42
N ALA A 131 -7.26 10.05 -1.69
CA ALA A 131 -7.18 11.01 -2.78
C ALA A 131 -8.17 12.16 -2.60
N ALA A 132 -9.42 11.85 -2.24
CA ALA A 132 -10.44 12.85 -1.95
C ALA A 132 -10.04 13.73 -0.75
N PHE A 133 -9.60 13.11 0.35
CA PHE A 133 -9.13 13.81 1.55
C PHE A 133 -7.97 14.77 1.24
N ALA A 134 -6.95 14.33 0.51
CA ALA A 134 -5.82 15.17 0.16
C ALA A 134 -6.20 16.31 -0.80
N SER A 135 -7.19 16.09 -1.68
CA SER A 135 -7.75 17.15 -2.53
C SER A 135 -8.48 18.21 -1.72
N ASP A 136 -9.31 17.80 -0.75
CA ASP A 136 -10.03 18.71 0.14
C ASP A 136 -9.06 19.49 1.03
N LEU A 137 -8.01 18.82 1.53
CA LEU A 137 -6.95 19.46 2.29
C LEU A 137 -6.19 20.50 1.44
N GLU A 138 -5.92 20.20 0.16
CA GLU A 138 -5.30 21.18 -0.76
C GLU A 138 -6.18 22.43 -0.89
N ALA A 139 -7.50 22.26 -1.08
CA ALA A 139 -8.42 23.37 -1.20
C ALA A 139 -8.43 24.26 0.06
N LEU A 140 -8.45 23.65 1.24
CA LEU A 140 -8.35 24.36 2.52
C LEU A 140 -7.01 25.09 2.65
N SER A 141 -5.90 24.43 2.29
CA SER A 141 -4.56 25.02 2.37
C SER A 141 -4.41 26.24 1.48
N ARG A 142 -4.94 26.20 0.25
CA ARG A 142 -4.94 27.35 -0.66
C ARG A 142 -5.80 28.50 -0.15
N LYS A 143 -7.00 28.19 0.36
CA LYS A 143 -7.92 29.19 0.92
C LYS A 143 -7.29 29.96 2.08
N HIS A 144 -6.58 29.26 2.96
CA HIS A 144 -6.05 29.84 4.20
C HIS A 144 -4.56 30.18 4.15
N LYS A 145 -3.86 29.90 3.05
CA LYS A 145 -2.42 30.11 2.89
C LYS A 145 -1.59 29.40 3.98
N PHE A 146 -2.03 28.20 4.38
CA PHE A 146 -1.34 27.34 5.34
C PHE A 146 -1.28 25.90 4.84
N TRP A 147 -0.13 25.26 4.98
CA TRP A 147 0.13 23.91 4.48
C TRP A 147 0.56 22.99 5.62
N ILE A 148 0.05 21.77 5.61
CA ILE A 148 0.38 20.74 6.61
C ILE A 148 1.27 19.71 5.95
N CYS A 149 2.42 19.40 6.53
CA CYS A 149 3.20 18.24 6.09
C CYS A 149 3.81 17.47 7.27
N GLY A 150 4.16 16.22 7.01
CA GLY A 150 4.86 15.34 7.94
C GLY A 150 5.96 14.58 7.21
N THR A 151 7.15 14.50 7.79
CA THR A 151 8.30 13.85 7.15
C THR A 151 8.25 12.32 7.31
N THR A 152 7.63 11.85 8.39
CA THR A 152 7.47 10.43 8.72
C THR A 152 6.13 10.18 9.45
N PRO A 153 5.62 8.93 9.49
CA PRO A 153 4.32 8.64 10.13
C PRO A 153 4.25 9.02 11.62
N MET A 154 5.39 9.04 12.30
CA MET A 154 5.49 9.33 13.75
C MET A 154 5.93 10.77 14.05
N SER A 155 6.29 11.56 13.03
CA SER A 155 6.62 12.97 13.23
C SER A 155 5.35 13.78 13.44
N LEU A 156 5.38 14.75 14.37
CA LEU A 156 4.30 15.71 14.53
C LEU A 156 4.09 16.48 13.22
N PRO A 157 2.84 16.71 12.79
CA PRO A 157 2.57 17.52 11.61
C PRO A 157 3.03 18.96 11.86
N VAL A 158 3.60 19.59 10.84
CA VAL A 158 4.04 20.98 10.89
C VAL A 158 3.18 21.82 9.96
N ILE A 159 2.77 23.00 10.45
CA ILE A 159 2.01 23.99 9.67
C ILE A 159 2.99 25.04 9.14
N PHE A 160 3.00 25.23 7.82
CA PHE A 160 3.82 26.24 7.14
C PHE A 160 2.94 27.31 6.53
N GLN A 161 3.42 28.55 6.53
CA GLN A 161 2.85 29.60 5.70
C GLN A 161 3.04 29.26 4.21
N GLY A 162 2.00 29.54 3.42
CA GLY A 162 1.99 29.35 1.98
C GLY A 162 2.45 30.58 1.21
N TYR A 163 3.08 30.36 0.05
CA TYR A 163 3.67 31.39 -0.81
C TYR A 163 3.24 31.31 -2.28
N ASP A 164 2.15 30.59 -2.58
CA ASP A 164 1.58 30.42 -3.93
C ASP A 164 2.51 29.74 -4.95
N ASP A 165 3.59 29.13 -4.45
CA ASP A 165 4.53 28.32 -5.20
C ASP A 165 4.21 26.82 -5.10
N GLU A 166 3.12 26.45 -4.42
CA GLU A 166 2.80 25.07 -4.12
C GLU A 166 2.04 24.37 -5.24
N ALA A 167 2.58 23.22 -5.62
CA ALA A 167 2.02 22.32 -6.60
C ALA A 167 0.83 21.50 -6.08
N GLY A 168 0.68 21.38 -4.75
CA GLY A 168 -0.34 20.56 -4.09
C GLY A 168 0.27 19.59 -3.07
N TYR A 169 -0.45 18.49 -2.83
CA TYR A 169 -0.01 17.42 -1.95
C TYR A 169 0.47 16.18 -2.71
N ALA A 170 1.58 15.63 -2.23
CA ALA A 170 2.01 14.26 -2.54
C ALA A 170 1.62 13.34 -1.39
N VAL A 171 1.07 12.19 -1.72
CA VAL A 171 0.69 11.14 -0.78
C VAL A 171 1.46 9.87 -1.12
N ARG A 172 2.06 9.27 -0.09
CA ARG A 172 2.76 7.98 -0.22
C ARG A 172 2.39 7.06 0.94
N PRO A 173 2.30 5.74 0.73
CA PRO A 173 2.21 4.79 1.84
C PRO A 173 3.43 4.89 2.77
N SER A 174 3.23 4.58 4.05
CA SER A 174 4.34 4.29 4.97
C SER A 174 5.01 2.97 4.60
N VAL A 175 6.24 2.77 5.09
CA VAL A 175 7.06 1.57 4.81
C VAL A 175 6.36 0.28 5.24
N ASP A 176 5.61 0.33 6.35
CA ASP A 176 4.85 -0.80 6.89
C ASP A 176 3.46 -0.98 6.25
N GLY A 177 3.06 -0.07 5.35
CA GLY A 177 1.76 -0.06 4.69
C GLY A 177 0.56 0.18 5.61
N ASN A 178 0.77 0.63 6.85
CA ASN A 178 -0.32 0.87 7.81
C ASN A 178 -0.79 2.34 7.85
N ALA A 179 -0.04 3.25 7.24
CA ALA A 179 -0.33 4.67 7.23
C ALA A 179 -0.03 5.29 5.86
N HIS A 180 -0.43 6.55 5.69
CA HIS A 180 -0.08 7.37 4.54
C HIS A 180 0.58 8.66 5.02
N ILE A 181 1.61 9.07 4.30
CA ILE A 181 2.38 10.27 4.57
C ILE A 181 1.97 11.31 3.53
N ILE A 182 1.61 12.49 4.00
CA ILE A 182 1.24 13.63 3.16
C ILE A 182 2.34 14.70 3.22
N ASN A 183 2.81 15.10 2.04
CA ASN A 183 3.87 16.08 1.88
C ASN A 183 3.43 17.23 0.99
N ARG A 184 3.73 18.46 1.42
CA ARG A 184 3.62 19.66 0.57
C ARG A 184 4.64 19.55 -0.56
N VAL A 185 4.20 19.80 -1.80
CA VAL A 185 5.09 19.88 -2.96
C VAL A 185 5.29 21.34 -3.35
N ILE A 186 6.55 21.78 -3.36
CA ILE A 186 6.95 23.14 -3.78
C ILE A 186 7.40 23.11 -5.24
N GLY A 187 7.00 24.12 -6.01
CA GLY A 187 7.37 24.33 -7.40
C GLY A 187 6.38 23.74 -8.40
N ARG A 188 6.67 23.87 -9.69
CA ARG A 188 5.82 23.30 -10.76
C ARG A 188 6.09 21.80 -10.89
N ILE A 189 5.04 20.98 -10.81
CA ILE A 189 5.10 19.59 -11.26
C ILE A 189 5.39 19.63 -12.76
N LYS A 190 6.62 19.32 -13.15
CA LYS A 190 6.90 19.08 -14.57
C LYS A 190 6.13 17.82 -14.95
N PRO A 191 5.25 17.84 -15.97
CA PRO A 191 4.62 16.63 -16.47
C PRO A 191 5.73 15.69 -16.91
N THR A 192 5.98 14.64 -16.14
CA THR A 192 6.95 13.62 -16.47
C THR A 192 6.34 12.79 -17.59
N GLY A 193 6.57 13.20 -18.84
CA GLY A 193 6.15 12.48 -20.04
C GLY A 193 6.82 11.11 -20.23
N LYS A 194 7.44 10.54 -19.19
CA LYS A 194 7.99 9.18 -19.17
C LYS A 194 7.78 8.57 -17.77
N PRO A 195 7.04 7.45 -17.66
CA PRO A 195 7.03 6.65 -16.43
C PRO A 195 8.45 6.07 -16.26
N GLY A 196 9.18 6.51 -15.22
CA GLY A 196 10.44 5.85 -14.86
C GLY A 196 11.60 6.74 -14.41
N ARG A 197 11.51 8.07 -14.46
CA ARG A 197 12.57 8.94 -13.89
C ARG A 197 12.07 9.60 -12.60
N ARG A 198 12.43 9.00 -11.45
CA ARG A 198 12.18 9.58 -10.12
C ARG A 198 12.72 11.02 -10.10
N GLN A 199 11.86 11.98 -9.82
CA GLN A 199 12.32 13.26 -9.29
C GLN A 199 12.78 12.95 -7.86
N THR A 200 14.08 13.11 -7.61
CA THR A 200 14.58 13.23 -6.24
C THR A 200 13.99 14.53 -5.69
N THR A 201 12.90 14.42 -4.93
CA THR A 201 12.50 15.45 -3.99
C THR A 201 13.70 15.65 -3.07
N LEU A 202 14.29 16.85 -3.11
CA LEU A 202 15.31 17.25 -2.15
C LEU A 202 14.64 17.33 -0.77
N SER A 203 14.58 16.20 -0.07
CA SER A 203 14.48 16.22 1.39
C SER A 203 15.81 16.77 1.88
N ALA A 204 15.89 18.09 2.02
CA ALA A 204 16.97 18.74 2.74
C ALA A 204 16.88 18.28 4.20
N ALA A 205 17.59 17.20 4.52
CA ALA A 205 17.89 16.84 5.89
C ALA A 205 18.82 17.93 6.43
N PHE A 206 18.24 18.94 7.08
CA PHE A 206 19.00 19.91 7.87
C PHE A 206 19.58 19.16 9.06
N LEU A 207 20.82 18.70 8.90
CA LEU A 207 21.64 18.21 10.00
C LEU A 207 22.02 19.42 10.86
N PHE A 208 21.26 19.68 11.93
CA PHE A 208 21.70 20.59 12.97
C PHE A 208 22.87 19.93 13.72
N LEU A 209 24.10 20.26 13.30
CA LEU A 209 25.28 20.07 14.13
C LEU A 209 25.14 21.04 15.32
N PHE A 210 24.64 20.54 16.44
CA PHE A 210 24.82 21.19 17.73
C PHE A 210 26.32 21.20 18.05
N SER A 211 27.00 22.29 17.73
CA SER A 211 28.27 22.64 18.35
C SER A 211 27.98 23.07 19.79
N GLY A 212 27.81 22.10 20.68
CA GLY A 212 27.73 22.34 22.12
C GLY A 212 29.03 22.98 22.60
N ARG A 213 28.95 24.24 23.01
CA ARG A 213 29.97 24.92 23.83
C ARG A 213 30.15 24.11 25.11
N LEU A 214 31.37 23.62 25.34
CA LEU A 214 31.82 23.18 26.66
C LEU A 214 31.99 24.42 27.53
N GLU A 215 31.24 24.51 28.62
CA GLU A 215 31.55 25.48 29.69
C GLU A 215 32.71 24.94 30.56
N PRO A 216 33.65 25.79 30.99
CA PRO A 216 34.68 25.39 31.93
C PRO A 216 34.10 25.29 33.35
N VAL A 217 34.20 24.10 33.94
CA VAL A 217 34.02 23.89 35.38
C VAL A 217 35.29 24.38 36.09
N PHE A 218 35.19 25.47 36.84
CA PHE A 218 36.23 25.88 37.79
C PHE A 218 36.11 25.02 39.05
N LEU A 219 37.12 24.20 39.30
CA LEU A 219 37.33 23.55 40.60
C LEU A 219 38.08 24.55 41.50
N VAL A 220 37.44 25.01 42.56
CA VAL A 220 38.11 25.75 43.65
C VAL A 220 38.55 24.71 44.67
N VAL A 221 39.86 24.66 44.93
CA VAL A 221 40.48 23.99 46.08
C VAL A 221 40.88 25.07 47.08
#